data_AF-A0A2E9JL25-F1
#
_entry.id   AF-A0A2E9JL25-F1
#
_cell.length_a   1.000
_cell.length_b   1.000
_cell.length_c   1.000
_cell.angle_alpha   90.00
_cell.angle_beta   90.00
_cell.angle_gamma   90.00
#
_symmetry.space_group_name_H-M   'P 1'
#
loop_
_entity.id
_entity.type
_entity.pdbx_description
1 polymer ?
#
loop_
_entity_poly.entity_id
_entity_poly.type
_entity_poly.pdbx_seq_one_letter_code
_entity_poly.pdbx_strand_id
1 'polypeptide(L)'
;MAITTFDTLKFVRRLEEAGMPSKQAEVQAEVLTEALNVNLESLVTKDYLTSRLAEQQSYMDTCFAERKADTDTNFRVMFWLQGILVAGIVLPYLERLLAL
;
A
#
# COMPACT_ATOMS: atom_id res chain seq x y z
N MET A 1 -18.87 3.63 -5.23
CA MET A 1 -19.01 4.23 -3.88
C MET A 1 -20.30 5.02 -3.80
N ALA A 2 -21.17 4.77 -2.82
CA ALA A 2 -22.22 5.72 -2.49
C ALA A 2 -21.62 6.72 -1.50
N ILE A 3 -21.15 7.87 -2.00
CA ILE A 3 -21.24 9.08 -1.18
C ILE A 3 -22.73 9.21 -0.92
N THR A 4 -23.17 9.03 0.32
CA THR A 4 -24.53 9.37 0.70
C THR A 4 -24.65 10.88 0.46
N THR A 5 -25.20 11.26 -0.69
CA THR A 5 -25.36 12.66 -1.08
C THR A 5 -26.04 13.41 0.05
N PHE A 6 -25.47 14.53 0.44
CA PHE A 6 -26.07 15.38 1.45
C PHE A 6 -27.44 15.83 0.95
N ASP A 7 -28.50 15.42 1.64
CA ASP A 7 -29.88 15.73 1.27
C ASP A 7 -30.26 17.07 1.89
N THR A 8 -30.01 18.13 1.13
CA THR A 8 -30.26 19.52 1.51
C THR A 8 -31.74 19.73 1.88
N LEU A 9 -32.69 19.11 1.16
CA LEU A 9 -34.12 19.25 1.43
C LEU A 9 -34.53 18.61 2.76
N LYS A 10 -34.04 17.40 3.03
CA LYS A 10 -34.28 16.72 4.30
C LYS A 10 -33.64 17.48 5.47
N PHE A 11 -32.51 18.15 5.24
CA PHE A 11 -31.86 18.98 6.24
C PHE A 11 -32.64 20.27 6.53
N VAL A 12 -33.09 21.00 5.51
CA VAL A 12 -33.96 22.18 5.65
C VAL A 12 -35.22 21.83 6.44
N ARG A 13 -35.90 20.74 6.07
CA ARG A 13 -37.13 20.30 6.75
C ARG A 13 -36.91 20.02 8.24
N ARG A 14 -35.77 19.42 8.61
CA ARG A 14 -35.41 19.19 10.02
C ARG A 14 -35.13 20.48 10.77
N LEU A 15 -34.53 21.47 10.13
CA LEU A 15 -34.28 22.78 10.73
C LEU A 15 -35.60 23.53 10.95
N GLU A 16 -36.52 23.48 9.99
CA GLU A 16 -37.86 24.05 10.11
C GLU A 16 -38.68 23.37 11.21
N GLU A 17 -38.64 22.04 11.30
CA GLU A 17 -39.26 21.27 12.39
C GLU A 17 -38.68 21.61 13.76
N ALA A 18 -37.42 22.05 13.82
CA ALA A 18 -36.77 22.56 15.03
C ALA A 18 -37.10 24.04 15.34
N GLY A 19 -37.96 24.68 14.55
CA GLY A 19 -38.41 26.07 14.74
C GLY A 19 -37.55 27.11 14.03
N MET A 20 -36.63 26.71 13.14
CA MET A 20 -35.85 27.66 12.34
C MET A 20 -36.73 28.29 11.25
N PRO A 21 -36.67 29.62 11.05
CA PRO A 21 -37.32 30.27 9.91
C PRO A 21 -36.82 29.69 8.58
N SER A 22 -37.74 29.40 7.66
CA SER A 22 -37.45 28.75 6.36
C SER A 22 -36.25 29.37 5.61
N LYS A 23 -36.20 30.71 5.51
CA LYS A 23 -35.07 31.42 4.87
C LYS A 23 -33.71 31.16 5.54
N GLN A 24 -33.67 30.98 6.85
CA GLN A 24 -32.42 30.67 7.56
C GLN A 24 -32.05 29.20 7.39
N ALA A 25 -33.03 28.30 7.38
CA ALA A 25 -32.83 26.88 7.16
C ALA A 25 -32.25 26.60 5.76
N GLU A 26 -32.79 27.25 4.73
CA GLU A 26 -32.29 27.16 3.35
C GLU A 26 -30.84 27.65 3.23
N VAL A 27 -30.55 28.87 3.72
CA VAL A 27 -29.19 29.44 3.67
C VAL A 27 -28.20 28.55 4.43
N GLN A 28 -28.58 28.01 5.59
CA GLN A 28 -27.69 27.14 6.35
C GLN A 28 -27.43 25.80 5.64
N ALA A 29 -28.45 25.24 4.99
CA ALA A 29 -28.31 24.02 4.21
C ALA A 29 -27.42 24.23 2.98
N GLU A 30 -27.53 25.39 2.32
CA GLU A 30 -26.73 25.78 1.17
C GLU A 30 -25.25 25.93 1.54
N VAL A 31 -24.93 26.72 2.58
CA VAL A 31 -23.55 26.93 3.06
C VAL A 31 -22.90 25.62 3.48
N LEU A 32 -23.65 24.72 4.16
CA LEU A 32 -23.13 23.43 4.58
C LEU A 32 -22.87 22.51 3.38
N THR A 33 -23.73 22.55 2.36
CA THR A 33 -23.57 21.79 1.11
C THR A 33 -22.33 22.27 0.35
N GLU A 34 -22.13 23.59 0.25
CA GLU A 34 -20.97 24.19 -0.39
C GLU A 34 -19.67 23.82 0.32
N ALA A 35 -19.63 23.94 1.65
CA ALA A 35 -18.47 23.54 2.46
C ALA A 35 -18.17 22.03 2.34
N LEU A 36 -19.18 21.18 2.25
CA LEU A 36 -19.01 19.75 2.02
C LEU A 36 -18.46 19.48 0.62
N ASN A 37 -18.99 20.11 -0.43
CA ASN A 37 -18.53 19.90 -1.81
C ASN A 37 -17.04 20.25 -1.98
N VAL A 38 -16.60 21.39 -1.44
CA VAL A 38 -15.18 21.79 -1.49
C VAL A 38 -14.27 20.74 -0.83
N ASN A 39 -14.70 20.14 0.27
CA ASN A 39 -13.91 19.10 0.96
C ASN A 39 -14.00 17.75 0.24
N LEU A 40 -15.16 17.38 -0.31
CA LEU A 40 -15.39 16.11 -1.00
C LEU A 40 -14.59 16.02 -2.31
N GLU A 41 -14.36 17.12 -3.03
CA GLU A 41 -13.50 17.15 -4.22
C GLU A 41 -12.04 16.76 -3.93
N SER A 42 -11.57 17.01 -2.70
CA SER A 42 -10.20 16.66 -2.28
C SER A 42 -10.04 15.22 -1.79
N LEU A 43 -11.14 14.48 -1.60
CA LEU A 43 -11.09 13.15 -1.00
C LEU A 43 -10.68 12.08 -2.00
N VAL A 44 -9.66 11.32 -1.62
CA VAL A 44 -9.26 10.13 -2.35
C VAL A 44 -10.32 9.04 -2.18
N THR A 45 -10.77 8.46 -3.30
CA THR A 45 -11.76 7.38 -3.28
C THR A 45 -11.16 6.07 -2.80
N LYS A 46 -11.97 5.23 -2.15
CA LYS A 46 -11.57 3.89 -1.72
C LYS A 46 -11.14 3.03 -2.91
N ASP A 47 -11.83 3.17 -4.03
CA ASP A 47 -11.50 2.46 -5.27
C ASP A 47 -10.13 2.89 -5.81
N TYR A 48 -9.81 4.19 -5.77
CA TYR A 48 -8.48 4.69 -6.13
C TYR A 48 -7.39 4.15 -5.20
N LEU A 49 -7.60 4.19 -3.88
CA LEU A 49 -6.64 3.62 -2.91
C LEU A 49 -6.44 2.11 -3.14
N THR A 50 -7.52 1.37 -3.36
CA THR A 50 -7.46 -0.07 -3.60
C THR A 50 -6.68 -0.38 -4.88
N SER A 51 -6.94 0.37 -5.96
CA SER A 51 -6.20 0.23 -7.22
C SER A 51 -4.72 0.54 -7.06
N ARG A 52 -4.36 1.63 -6.37
CA ARG A 52 -2.96 2.01 -6.15
C ARG A 52 -2.22 1.04 -5.24
N LEU A 53 -2.88 0.54 -4.20
CA LEU A 53 -2.29 -0.48 -3.31
C LEU A 53 -2.07 -1.80 -4.04
N ALA A 54 -3.01 -2.21 -4.91
CA ALA A 54 -2.84 -3.41 -5.73
C ALA A 54 -1.68 -3.28 -6.72
N GLU A 55 -1.57 -2.12 -7.38
CA GLU A 55 -0.45 -1.80 -8.29
C GLU A 55 0.90 -1.82 -7.53
N GLN A 56 0.95 -1.16 -6.38
CA GLN A 56 2.16 -1.11 -5.55
C GLN A 56 2.55 -2.51 -5.04
N GLN A 57 1.58 -3.32 -4.64
CA GLN A 57 1.83 -4.70 -4.21
C GLN A 57 2.41 -5.54 -5.35
N SER A 58 1.83 -5.45 -6.55
CA SER A 58 2.36 -6.15 -7.73
C SER A 58 3.79 -5.72 -8.07
N TYR A 59 4.10 -4.42 -7.99
CA TYR A 59 5.45 -3.91 -8.23
C TYR A 59 6.45 -4.40 -7.17
N MET A 60 6.05 -4.44 -5.90
CA MET A 60 6.89 -4.97 -4.84
C MET A 60 7.15 -6.46 -5.03
N ASP A 61 6.12 -7.24 -5.36
CA ASP A 61 6.25 -8.68 -5.57
C ASP A 61 7.20 -9.01 -6.72
N THR A 62 7.12 -8.28 -7.85
CA THR A 62 8.06 -8.48 -8.97
C THR A 62 9.49 -8.09 -8.58
N CYS A 63 9.68 -6.93 -7.95
CA CYS A 63 11.00 -6.47 -7.49
C CYS A 63 11.63 -7.45 -6.48
N PHE A 64 10.86 -7.99 -5.54
CA PHE A 64 11.36 -9.00 -4.61
C PHE A 64 11.67 -10.32 -5.29
N ALA A 65 10.86 -10.76 -6.26
CA ALA A 65 11.12 -11.98 -7.02
C ALA A 65 12.43 -11.89 -7.81
N GLU A 66 12.65 -10.78 -8.52
CA GLU A 66 13.89 -10.51 -9.25
C GLU A 66 15.09 -10.49 -8.30
N ARG A 67 14.99 -9.74 -7.20
CA ARG A 67 16.10 -9.62 -6.24
C ARG A 67 16.43 -10.93 -5.55
N LYS A 68 15.42 -11.77 -5.32
CA LYS A 68 15.61 -13.12 -4.76
C LYS A 68 16.33 -14.04 -5.75
N ALA A 69 15.98 -14.00 -7.04
CA ALA A 69 16.62 -14.80 -8.07
C ALA A 69 18.11 -14.43 -8.26
N ASP A 70 18.41 -13.13 -8.27
CA ASP A 70 19.79 -12.62 -8.34
C ASP A 70 20.61 -13.04 -7.11
N THR A 71 20.00 -12.90 -5.94
CA THR A 71 20.63 -13.25 -4.67
C THR A 71 20.94 -14.75 -4.59
N ASP A 72 20.02 -15.62 -5.00
CA ASP A 72 20.23 -17.08 -5.03
C ASP A 72 21.38 -17.47 -5.97
N THR A 73 21.44 -16.86 -7.15
CA THR A 73 22.52 -17.11 -8.11
C THR A 73 23.88 -16.67 -7.57
N ASN A 74 23.95 -15.49 -6.97
CA ASN A 74 25.17 -14.98 -6.35
C ASN A 74 25.63 -15.87 -5.18
N PHE A 75 24.70 -16.30 -4.31
CA PHE A 75 25.02 -17.23 -3.22
C PHE A 75 25.49 -18.59 -3.73
N ARG A 76 24.88 -19.13 -4.79
CA ARG A 76 25.32 -20.40 -5.38
C ARG A 76 26.77 -20.32 -5.86
N VAL A 77 27.15 -19.24 -6.56
CA VAL A 77 28.55 -19.03 -6.99
C VAL A 77 29.47 -18.89 -5.79
N MET A 78 29.07 -18.10 -4.79
CA MET A 78 29.85 -17.91 -3.56
C MET A 78 30.07 -19.22 -2.79
N PHE A 79 29.04 -20.06 -2.65
CA PHE A 79 29.14 -21.37 -2.02
C PHE A 79 30.06 -22.33 -2.78
N TRP A 80 29.99 -22.35 -4.12
CA TRP A 80 30.91 -23.16 -4.93
C TRP A 80 32.37 -22.72 -4.77
N LEU A 81 32.63 -21.41 -4.81
CA LEU A 81 33.98 -20.87 -4.60
C LEU A 81 34.51 -21.17 -3.18
N GLN A 82 33.67 -21.05 -2.16
CA GLN A 82 34.01 -21.42 -0.79
C GLN A 82 34.31 -22.92 -0.65
N GLY A 83 33.52 -23.78 -1.30
CA GLY A 83 33.75 -25.22 -1.32
C GLY A 83 35.12 -25.59 -1.91
N ILE A 84 35.51 -24.95 -3.02
CA ILE A 84 36.84 -25.13 -3.62
C ILE A 84 37.94 -24.65 -2.68
N LEU A 85 37.76 -23.47 -2.07
CA LEU A 85 38.74 -22.90 -1.13
C LEU A 85 38.96 -23.82 0.08
N VAL A 86 37.88 -24.30 0.69
CA VAL A 86 37.93 -25.22 1.83
C VAL A 86 38.55 -26.55 1.42
N ALA A 87 38.19 -27.12 0.28
CA ALA A 87 38.78 -28.37 -0.22
C ALA A 87 40.30 -28.22 -0.42
N GLY A 88 40.75 -27.11 -1.01
CA GLY A 88 42.18 -26.83 -1.19
C GLY A 88 42.96 -26.73 0.13
N ILE A 89 42.31 -26.26 1.20
CA ILE A 89 42.91 -26.22 2.54
C ILE A 89 42.87 -27.60 3.21
N VAL A 90 41.76 -28.33 3.13
CA VAL A 90 41.52 -29.57 3.89
C VAL A 90 42.18 -30.80 3.28
N LEU A 91 42.17 -30.94 1.95
CA LEU A 91 42.78 -32.06 1.23
C LEU A 91 44.24 -32.36 1.63
N PRO A 92 45.16 -31.38 1.70
CA PRO A 92 46.55 -31.66 2.08
C PRO A 92 46.69 -32.15 3.53
N TYR A 93 45.80 -31.76 4.45
CA TYR A 93 45.80 -32.29 5.81
C TYR A 93 45.29 -33.74 5.86
N LEU A 94 44.31 -34.10 5.03
CA LEU A 94 43.81 -35.47 4.92
C LEU A 94 44.84 -36.42 4.32
N GLU A 95 45.53 -36.02 3.25
CA GLU A 95 46.64 -36.81 2.68
C GLU A 95 47.72 -37.07 3.72
N ARG A 96 48.06 -36.08 4.53
CA ARG A 96 49.08 -36.18 5.57
C ARG A 96 48.66 -37.09 6.73
N LEU A 97 47.37 -37.23 7.00
CA LEU A 97 46.81 -38.16 7.99
C LEU A 97 46.69 -39.60 7.46
N LEU A 98 46.39 -39.77 6.17
CA LEU A 98 46.29 -41.09 5.53
C LEU A 98 47.65 -41.69 5.15
N ALA A 99 48.68 -40.85 4.98
CA ALA A 99 50.05 -41.28 4.74
C ALA A 99 50.83 -41.67 6.02
N LEU A 100 50.15 -41.67 7.17
CA LEU A 100 50.70 -41.98 8.50
C LEU A 100 50.18 -43.34 8.98
#